data_AF-A0A3D9BPX9-F1
#
_entry.id   AF-A0A3D9BPX9-F1
#
_cell.length_a   1.000
_cell.length_b   1.000
_cell.length_c   1.000
_cell.angle_alpha   90.00
_cell.angle_beta   90.00
_cell.angle_gamma   90.00
#
_symmetry.space_group_name_H-M   'P 1'
#
loop_
_entity.id
_entity.type
_entity.pdbx_description
1 polymer ?
#
loop_
_entity_poly.entity_id
_entity_poly.type
_entity_poly.pdbx_seq_one_letter_code
_entity_poly.pdbx_strand_id
1 'polypeptide(L)'
;MTDTAAQPAASAHGSLAAGSSRLRQRRRAQSRLKAYGIAAIAFALLALATLVGSVVTKATGAFTNTHFTYEVTLSSEALGVTPDSPEEEIRRAPFGDLIDETLEARFPLASGRTERRALDALVSGGAQFDLAKHVVANPELIGQTVSYPLIAADLTDYYFQGGYGELETREVAGRLSVREGADGALVIDSTAEDFGEVLQVVKQSLYGDADRLREQAARQQNAVRVYGERAAAAEAEEARAAQLERQAAAEEKRDALLAEAEALEARAETAGGTEPLDDENISLLIEAGGGWIRMTEVSRSGGLGEALTEVDLPIEGTGDWRFHTTELSEARRAVSDHQIAWLETLAAEGAVERGFNTRFFTAADSRAPELAGIRGALVGSFWTMMVTFALAFPIGVLSAIYLEEFAPKNRFTNFIEVNINNLAAVPSIVYGLLGLAVFLNVFGVPRSAPLAGGLVLTLMTLPTIIIAARAAIKAVPPSIREAALGVGASKMQASFHHVLPLAMPGILTGTIIGMAAALGETAPLIMIGMVAFIVETPGSITDSATVLPVQIFRWYDFPEPGFEARAAAAICVLLTFLVAMNALAIFLRKRFERRW
;
A
#
# COMPACT_ATOMS: atom_id res chain seq x y z
N MET A 1 -47.76 -71.57 -57.27
CA MET A 1 -48.14 -70.18 -57.61
C MET A 1 -47.43 -69.30 -56.59
N THR A 2 -46.19 -68.88 -56.85
CA THR A 2 -45.85 -67.56 -57.44
C THR A 2 -46.47 -66.41 -56.64
N ASP A 3 -45.68 -65.67 -55.84
CA ASP A 3 -44.97 -64.53 -56.42
C ASP A 3 -43.81 -64.03 -55.56
N THR A 4 -42.85 -63.46 -56.26
CA THR A 4 -41.56 -62.94 -55.83
C THR A 4 -41.64 -61.42 -55.93
N ALA A 5 -41.29 -60.66 -54.88
CA ALA A 5 -40.98 -59.24 -55.05
C ALA A 5 -40.01 -58.72 -53.96
N ALA A 6 -38.76 -58.59 -54.39
CA ALA A 6 -37.78 -57.56 -54.08
C ALA A 6 -37.53 -57.15 -52.61
N GLN A 7 -36.41 -57.62 -52.07
CA GLN A 7 -35.64 -56.88 -51.06
C GLN A 7 -35.03 -55.62 -51.69
N PRO A 8 -35.16 -54.42 -51.07
CA PRO A 8 -34.28 -53.32 -51.40
C PRO A 8 -32.90 -53.57 -50.76
N ALA A 9 -31.88 -53.28 -51.54
CA ALA A 9 -30.47 -53.48 -51.25
C ALA A 9 -30.05 -52.92 -49.88
N ALA A 10 -29.19 -53.68 -49.20
CA ALA A 10 -28.45 -53.24 -48.02
C ALA A 10 -27.78 -51.88 -48.30
N SER A 11 -28.25 -50.84 -47.60
CA SER A 11 -27.58 -49.55 -47.62
C SER A 11 -26.22 -49.68 -46.94
N ALA A 12 -25.19 -49.42 -47.73
CA ALA A 12 -23.78 -49.34 -47.42
C ALA A 12 -23.46 -49.09 -45.93
N HIS A 13 -22.81 -50.07 -45.29
CA HIS A 13 -21.95 -49.79 -44.15
C HIS A 13 -20.96 -48.69 -44.56
N GLY A 14 -21.12 -47.49 -43.98
CA GLY A 14 -20.23 -46.36 -44.22
C GLY A 14 -18.78 -46.80 -44.00
N SER A 15 -17.93 -46.52 -45.00
CA SER A 15 -16.55 -47.01 -45.03
C SER A 15 -15.80 -46.70 -43.73
N LEU A 16 -14.90 -47.61 -43.32
CA LEU A 16 -13.98 -47.41 -42.19
C LEU A 16 -13.20 -46.08 -42.30
N ALA A 17 -13.05 -45.54 -43.51
CA ALA A 17 -12.46 -44.22 -43.78
C ALA A 17 -13.32 -43.05 -43.25
N ALA A 18 -14.66 -43.13 -43.32
CA ALA A 18 -15.57 -42.10 -42.78
C ALA A 18 -15.58 -42.07 -41.23
N GLY A 19 -15.31 -43.22 -40.59
CA GLY A 19 -15.06 -43.29 -39.15
C GLY A 19 -13.74 -42.61 -38.74
N SER A 20 -12.70 -42.72 -39.56
CA SER A 20 -11.38 -42.15 -39.29
C SER A 20 -11.34 -40.61 -39.32
N SER A 21 -12.11 -39.96 -40.21
CA SER A 21 -12.19 -38.51 -40.31
C SER A 21 -12.98 -37.90 -39.14
N ARG A 22 -14.12 -38.51 -38.77
CA ARG A 22 -14.90 -38.14 -37.58
C ARG A 22 -14.12 -38.36 -36.28
N LEU A 23 -13.34 -39.44 -36.18
CA LEU A 23 -12.43 -39.69 -35.05
C LEU A 23 -11.32 -38.64 -34.96
N ARG A 24 -10.71 -38.22 -36.08
CA ARG A 24 -9.73 -37.13 -36.13
C ARG A 24 -10.34 -35.79 -35.69
N GLN A 25 -11.56 -35.48 -36.13
CA GLN A 25 -12.28 -34.27 -35.71
C GLN A 25 -12.55 -34.26 -34.20
N ARG A 26 -13.03 -35.39 -33.64
CA ARG A 26 -13.24 -35.53 -32.19
C ARG A 26 -11.95 -35.39 -31.40
N ARG A 27 -10.85 -36.03 -31.84
CA ARG A 27 -9.53 -35.89 -31.20
C ARG A 27 -9.01 -34.46 -31.25
N ARG A 28 -9.17 -33.75 -32.37
CA ARG A 28 -8.80 -32.33 -32.48
C ARG A 28 -9.62 -31.44 -31.54
N ALA A 29 -10.94 -31.66 -31.44
CA ALA A 29 -11.80 -30.95 -30.50
C ALA A 29 -11.40 -31.21 -29.04
N GLN A 30 -11.11 -32.47 -28.69
CA GLN A 30 -10.64 -32.85 -27.37
C GLN A 30 -9.26 -32.23 -27.05
N SER A 31 -8.33 -32.24 -28.00
CA SER A 31 -7.01 -31.60 -27.82
C SER A 31 -7.13 -30.09 -27.64
N ARG A 32 -8.02 -29.42 -28.39
CA ARG A 32 -8.30 -28.00 -28.22
C ARG A 32 -8.87 -27.68 -26.84
N LEU A 33 -9.86 -28.45 -26.37
CA LEU A 33 -10.43 -28.27 -25.03
C LEU A 33 -9.37 -28.44 -23.94
N LYS A 34 -8.52 -29.47 -24.05
CA LYS A 34 -7.39 -29.66 -23.12
C LYS A 34 -6.40 -28.50 -23.18
N ALA A 35 -6.06 -28.02 -24.38
CA ALA A 35 -5.17 -26.89 -24.57
C ALA A 35 -5.76 -25.61 -23.97
N TYR A 36 -7.05 -25.33 -24.17
CA TYR A 36 -7.74 -24.19 -23.54
C TYR A 36 -7.76 -24.32 -22.01
N GLY A 37 -7.99 -25.52 -21.47
CA GLY A 37 -7.94 -25.77 -20.04
C GLY A 37 -6.54 -25.52 -19.45
N ILE A 38 -5.49 -26.04 -20.09
CA ILE A 38 -4.10 -25.81 -19.66
C ILE A 38 -3.73 -24.33 -19.79
N ALA A 39 -4.10 -23.68 -20.89
CA ALA A 39 -3.84 -22.25 -21.09
C ALA A 39 -4.54 -21.39 -20.03
N ALA A 40 -5.79 -21.71 -19.67
CA ALA A 40 -6.51 -21.01 -18.61
C ALA A 40 -5.84 -21.19 -17.23
N ILE A 41 -5.40 -22.41 -16.89
CA ILE A 41 -4.67 -22.67 -15.64
C ILE A 41 -3.32 -21.93 -15.63
N ALA A 42 -2.58 -21.98 -16.74
CA ALA A 42 -1.30 -21.29 -16.87
C ALA A 42 -1.46 -19.77 -16.74
N PHE A 43 -2.50 -19.19 -17.36
CA PHE A 43 -2.82 -17.78 -17.23
C PHE A 43 -3.17 -17.40 -15.78
N ALA A 44 -4.00 -18.20 -15.10
CA ALA A 44 -4.36 -17.96 -13.70
C ALA A 44 -3.13 -18.04 -12.77
N LEU A 45 -2.24 -19.01 -12.98
CA LEU A 45 -1.00 -19.15 -12.21
C LEU A 45 -0.02 -18.01 -12.50
N LEU A 46 0.10 -17.56 -13.75
CA LEU A 46 0.92 -16.42 -14.11
C LEU A 46 0.39 -15.14 -13.45
N ALA A 47 -0.92 -14.89 -13.54
CA ALA A 47 -1.55 -13.73 -12.90
C ALA A 47 -1.32 -13.73 -11.38
N LEU A 48 -1.48 -14.89 -10.73
CA LEU A 48 -1.19 -15.04 -9.29
C LEU A 48 0.29 -14.80 -8.98
N ALA A 49 1.21 -15.37 -9.77
CA ALA A 49 2.64 -15.19 -9.57
C ALA A 49 3.07 -13.73 -9.75
N THR A 50 2.52 -13.03 -10.75
CA THR A 50 2.75 -11.60 -10.95
C THR A 50 2.20 -10.77 -9.80
N LEU A 51 0.98 -11.07 -9.32
CA LEU A 51 0.38 -10.36 -8.19
C LEU A 51 1.19 -10.55 -6.90
N VAL A 52 1.51 -11.80 -6.56
CA VAL A 52 2.31 -12.13 -5.36
C VAL A 52 3.71 -11.57 -5.48
N GLY A 53 4.34 -11.68 -6.66
CA GLY A 53 5.65 -11.10 -6.94
C GLY A 53 5.64 -9.58 -6.73
N SER A 54 4.64 -8.88 -7.27
CA SER A 54 4.49 -7.43 -7.08
C SER A 54 4.34 -7.06 -5.59
N VAL A 55 3.51 -7.79 -4.84
CA VAL A 55 3.31 -7.55 -3.40
C VAL A 55 4.62 -7.78 -2.63
N VAL A 56 5.34 -8.86 -2.92
CA VAL A 56 6.62 -9.16 -2.25
C VAL A 56 7.67 -8.11 -2.56
N THR A 57 7.75 -7.64 -3.81
CA THR A 57 8.68 -6.57 -4.20
C THR A 57 8.34 -5.25 -3.49
N LYS A 58 7.07 -4.87 -3.41
CA LYS A 58 6.66 -3.66 -2.67
C LYS A 58 6.88 -3.77 -1.16
N ALA A 59 6.78 -4.98 -0.61
CA ALA A 59 6.98 -5.23 0.81
C ALA A 59 8.44 -5.05 1.26
N THR A 60 9.43 -5.09 0.37
CA THR A 60 10.86 -5.00 0.77
C THR A 60 11.18 -3.68 1.45
N GLY A 61 10.63 -2.56 0.96
CA GLY A 61 10.78 -1.23 1.57
C GLY A 61 10.21 -1.17 2.99
N ALA A 62 9.30 -2.08 3.35
CA ALA A 62 8.79 -2.14 4.72
C ALA A 62 9.75 -2.82 5.72
N PHE A 63 10.67 -3.65 5.23
CA PHE A 63 11.60 -4.40 6.08
C PHE A 63 12.90 -3.64 6.34
N THR A 64 13.05 -2.47 5.74
CA THR A 64 14.17 -1.56 5.95
C THR A 64 13.67 -0.26 6.56
N ASN A 65 14.47 0.36 7.43
CA ASN A 65 14.28 1.73 7.87
C ASN A 65 15.64 2.45 7.87
N THR A 66 15.61 3.71 7.48
CA THR A 66 16.78 4.60 7.50
C THR A 66 16.93 5.27 8.87
N HIS A 67 18.17 5.39 9.34
CA HIS A 67 18.55 6.10 10.56
C HIS A 67 19.68 7.09 10.25
N PHE A 68 19.68 8.20 10.96
CA PHE A 68 20.76 9.19 10.99
C PHE A 68 21.50 9.07 12.30
N THR A 69 22.75 8.61 12.24
CA THR A 69 23.64 8.60 13.39
C THR A 69 24.22 10.00 13.56
N TYR A 70 23.79 10.70 14.60
CA TYR A 70 24.21 12.08 14.85
C TYR A 70 24.63 12.31 16.29
N GLU A 71 25.54 13.27 16.51
CA GLU A 71 25.99 13.66 17.84
C GLU A 71 24.99 14.64 18.46
N VAL A 72 24.27 14.17 19.47
CA VAL A 72 23.22 14.92 20.16
C VAL A 72 23.75 15.32 21.53
N THR A 73 23.80 16.62 21.80
CA THR A 73 24.28 17.14 23.09
C THR A 73 23.12 17.26 24.07
N LEU A 74 23.05 16.35 25.05
CA LEU A 74 21.95 16.25 26.02
C LEU A 74 22.07 17.30 27.13
N SER A 75 21.99 18.59 26.79
CA SER A 75 22.11 19.68 27.76
C SER A 75 21.04 19.59 28.86
N SER A 76 21.47 19.59 30.13
CA SER A 76 20.56 19.63 31.28
C SER A 76 19.73 20.92 31.34
N GLU A 77 20.29 22.02 30.83
CA GLU A 77 19.60 23.32 30.78
C GLU A 77 18.50 23.30 29.72
N ALA A 78 18.80 22.80 28.51
CA ALA A 78 17.82 22.71 27.42
C ALA A 78 16.70 21.72 27.74
N LEU A 79 17.02 20.57 28.34
CA LEU A 79 16.05 19.55 28.70
C LEU A 79 15.27 19.87 29.99
N GLY A 80 15.76 20.79 30.82
CA GLY A 80 15.17 21.13 32.12
C GLY A 80 15.21 19.98 33.14
N VAL A 81 16.04 18.96 32.93
CA VAL A 81 16.16 17.76 33.78
C VAL A 81 17.61 17.44 34.11
N THR A 82 17.81 16.68 35.17
CA THR A 82 19.11 16.20 35.65
C THR A 82 19.13 14.68 35.70
N PRO A 83 20.31 14.03 35.84
CA PRO A 83 20.39 12.58 36.03
C PRO A 83 19.55 12.05 37.22
N ASP A 84 19.30 12.88 38.23
CA ASP A 84 18.52 12.52 39.42
C ASP A 84 17.01 12.81 39.28
N SER A 85 16.58 13.35 38.14
CA SER A 85 15.16 13.66 37.90
C SER A 85 14.32 12.37 37.81
N PRO A 86 13.04 12.39 38.24
CA PRO A 86 12.12 11.27 38.09
C PRO A 86 11.97 10.81 36.63
N GLU A 87 11.82 9.49 36.40
CA GLU A 87 11.71 8.92 35.05
C GLU A 87 10.60 9.54 34.19
N GLU A 88 9.45 9.85 34.80
CA GLU A 88 8.32 10.49 34.10
C GLU A 88 8.61 11.94 33.69
N GLU A 89 9.46 12.63 34.44
CA GLU A 89 9.89 13.99 34.13
C GLU A 89 10.89 13.96 32.97
N ILE A 90 11.89 13.06 33.04
CA ILE A 90 12.85 12.83 31.94
C ILE A 90 12.09 12.47 30.67
N ARG A 91 11.14 11.52 30.72
CA ARG A 91 10.39 11.09 29.53
C ARG A 91 9.63 12.20 28.81
N ARG A 92 9.23 13.25 29.53
CA ARG A 92 8.47 14.40 29.00
C ARG A 92 9.34 15.59 28.63
N ALA A 93 10.66 15.50 28.83
CA ALA A 93 11.59 16.55 28.44
C ALA A 93 11.54 16.81 26.92
N PRO A 94 11.86 18.03 26.47
CA PRO A 94 11.75 18.45 25.07
C PRO A 94 12.90 17.91 24.21
N PHE A 95 13.00 16.59 24.07
CA PHE A 95 14.02 15.98 23.22
C PHE A 95 13.85 16.29 21.73
N GLY A 96 12.62 16.60 21.29
CA GLY A 96 12.34 17.03 19.91
C GLY A 96 13.07 18.34 19.59
N ASP A 97 12.82 19.38 20.38
CA ASP A 97 13.46 20.69 20.22
C ASP A 97 15.00 20.59 20.20
N LEU A 98 15.56 19.68 21.01
CA LEU A 98 17.00 19.45 21.05
C LEU A 98 17.55 18.79 19.78
N ILE A 99 16.80 17.87 19.17
CA ILE A 99 17.14 17.27 17.86
C ILE A 99 17.07 18.34 16.77
N ASP A 100 16.00 19.13 16.77
CA ASP A 100 15.77 20.21 15.79
C ASP A 100 16.89 21.26 15.86
N GLU A 101 17.22 21.75 17.07
CA GLU A 101 18.35 22.68 17.29
C GLU A 101 19.69 22.11 16.80
N THR A 102 19.90 20.80 16.98
CA THR A 102 21.13 20.13 16.53
C THR A 102 21.23 20.09 15.00
N LEU A 103 20.11 19.86 14.31
CA LEU A 103 20.05 19.90 12.84
C LEU A 103 20.16 21.33 12.31
N GLU A 104 19.45 22.30 12.91
CA GLU A 104 19.53 23.72 12.55
C GLU A 104 20.97 24.25 12.67
N ALA A 105 21.70 23.84 13.71
CA ALA A 105 23.11 24.21 13.89
C ALA A 105 24.02 23.63 12.79
N ARG A 106 23.68 22.46 12.22
CA ARG A 106 24.43 21.84 11.12
C ARG A 106 24.18 22.52 9.79
N PHE A 107 22.96 23.01 9.57
CA PHE A 107 22.52 23.62 8.32
C PHE A 107 22.04 25.06 8.55
N PRO A 108 22.94 26.01 8.88
CA PRO A 108 22.58 27.36 9.29
C PRO A 108 21.91 28.20 8.18
N LEU A 109 22.04 27.79 6.91
CA LEU A 109 21.33 28.42 5.79
C LEU A 109 19.80 28.18 5.82
N ALA A 110 19.32 27.18 6.57
CA ALA A 110 17.90 26.95 6.84
C ALA A 110 17.32 28.00 7.80
N SER A 111 17.24 29.25 7.34
CA SER A 111 16.86 30.40 8.18
C SER A 111 15.36 30.71 8.15
N GLY A 112 14.66 30.37 7.06
CA GLY A 112 13.23 30.62 6.92
C GLY A 112 12.36 29.53 7.57
N ARG A 113 11.10 29.87 7.83
CA ARG A 113 10.15 28.99 8.53
C ARG A 113 9.83 27.73 7.73
N THR A 114 9.86 27.81 6.40
CA THR A 114 9.55 26.68 5.52
C THR A 114 10.73 25.70 5.50
N GLU A 115 11.94 26.23 5.40
CA GLU A 115 13.20 25.51 5.36
C GLU A 115 13.45 24.79 6.67
N ARG A 116 13.26 25.46 7.82
CA ARG A 116 13.38 24.82 9.14
C ARG A 116 12.42 23.66 9.30
N ARG A 117 11.14 23.84 8.95
CA ARG A 117 10.17 22.74 8.97
C ARG A 117 10.56 21.57 8.06
N ALA A 118 11.15 21.86 6.91
CA ALA A 118 11.63 20.83 6.00
C ALA A 118 12.86 20.10 6.59
N LEU A 119 13.70 20.81 7.33
CA LEU A 119 14.86 20.26 8.03
C LEU A 119 14.44 19.37 9.21
N ASP A 120 13.52 19.85 10.05
CA ASP A 120 12.95 19.06 11.17
C ASP A 120 12.26 17.79 10.64
N ALA A 121 11.63 17.89 9.46
CA ALA A 121 10.96 16.77 8.80
C ALA A 121 11.91 15.71 8.21
N LEU A 122 13.23 15.86 8.32
CA LEU A 122 14.17 14.80 7.94
C LEU A 122 14.17 13.65 8.95
N VAL A 123 13.96 13.97 10.23
CA VAL A 123 13.95 13.00 11.33
C VAL A 123 12.50 12.74 11.75
N SER A 124 12.18 11.49 12.08
CA SER A 124 10.85 11.14 12.53
C SER A 124 10.54 11.82 13.87
N GLY A 125 9.32 12.34 14.02
CA GLY A 125 8.83 12.77 15.32
C GLY A 125 8.84 11.66 16.38
N GLY A 126 8.99 10.39 15.99
CA GLY A 126 9.21 9.26 16.89
C GLY A 126 10.59 9.21 17.54
N ALA A 127 11.61 9.83 16.93
CA ALA A 127 12.99 9.79 17.40
C ALA A 127 13.14 10.38 18.82
N GLN A 128 12.38 11.43 19.14
CA GLN A 128 12.36 12.02 20.48
C GLN A 128 11.94 11.02 21.57
N PHE A 129 10.98 10.12 21.27
CA PHE A 129 10.51 9.13 22.24
C PHE A 129 11.52 8.00 22.41
N ASP A 130 12.21 7.63 21.34
CA ASP A 130 13.28 6.64 21.39
C ASP A 130 14.47 7.17 22.19
N LEU A 131 14.89 8.41 21.92
CA LEU A 131 15.95 9.09 22.66
C LEU A 131 15.56 9.26 24.13
N ALA A 132 14.34 9.72 24.42
CA ALA A 132 13.83 9.83 25.79
C ALA A 132 13.88 8.49 26.52
N LYS A 133 13.48 7.40 25.87
CA LYS A 133 13.53 6.05 26.44
C LYS A 133 14.97 5.59 26.68
N HIS A 134 15.89 5.93 25.79
CA HIS A 134 17.32 5.64 25.95
C HIS A 134 17.94 6.37 27.14
N VAL A 135 17.59 7.65 27.31
CA VAL A 135 18.05 8.49 28.43
C VAL A 135 17.40 8.09 29.75
N VAL A 136 16.12 7.71 29.77
CA VAL A 136 15.48 7.17 31.00
C VAL A 136 16.17 5.89 31.47
N ALA A 137 16.63 5.04 30.53
CA ALA A 137 17.36 3.83 30.89
C ALA A 137 18.81 4.12 31.36
N ASN A 138 19.38 5.27 31.00
CA ASN A 138 20.75 5.68 31.31
C ASN A 138 20.79 7.19 31.65
N PRO A 139 20.26 7.63 32.81
CA PRO A 139 20.12 9.05 33.14
C PRO A 139 21.45 9.81 33.22
N GLU A 140 22.56 9.12 33.44
CA GLU A 140 23.91 9.67 33.46
C GLU A 140 24.36 10.29 32.14
N LEU A 141 23.67 10.00 31.03
CA LEU A 141 23.93 10.61 29.73
C LEU A 141 23.53 12.09 29.68
N ILE A 142 22.66 12.55 30.59
CA ILE A 142 22.28 13.97 30.69
C ILE A 142 23.52 14.80 31.03
N GLY A 143 23.81 15.79 30.19
CA GLY A 143 24.99 16.65 30.23
C GLY A 143 26.11 16.22 29.29
N GLN A 144 25.95 15.12 28.54
CA GLN A 144 26.96 14.59 27.61
C GLN A 144 26.52 14.72 26.14
N THR A 145 27.50 14.70 25.23
CA THR A 145 27.27 14.53 23.80
C THR A 145 27.31 13.04 23.47
N VAL A 146 26.22 12.52 22.91
CA VAL A 146 26.06 11.11 22.58
C VAL A 146 25.83 10.94 21.09
N SER A 147 26.50 9.97 20.48
CA SER A 147 26.19 9.54 19.11
C SER A 147 24.97 8.62 19.17
N TYR A 148 23.87 9.03 18.55
CA TYR A 148 22.59 8.32 18.64
C TYR A 148 21.94 8.13 17.26
N PRO A 149 21.44 6.91 16.93
CA PRO A 149 20.75 6.66 15.68
C PRO A 149 19.31 7.17 15.74
N LEU A 150 19.07 8.33 15.13
CA LEU A 150 17.74 8.94 14.98
C LEU A 150 17.02 8.29 13.80
N ILE A 151 15.80 7.80 14.02
CA ILE A 151 14.99 7.24 12.92
C ILE A 151 14.61 8.34 11.92
N ALA A 152 14.80 8.09 10.63
CA ALA A 152 14.40 9.00 9.56
C ALA A 152 12.87 9.10 9.44
N ALA A 153 12.36 10.26 9.02
CA ALA A 153 10.95 10.42 8.67
C ALA A 153 10.58 9.62 7.42
N ASP A 154 9.28 9.41 7.18
CA ASP A 154 8.79 8.63 6.03
C ASP A 154 9.31 9.12 4.68
N LEU A 155 9.20 10.43 4.40
CA LEU A 155 9.62 11.01 3.12
C LEU A 155 11.11 10.81 2.86
N THR A 156 11.89 10.87 3.93
CA THR A 156 13.34 10.68 3.92
C THR A 156 13.71 9.22 3.72
N ASP A 157 13.05 8.30 4.42
CA ASP A 157 13.21 6.86 4.19
C ASP A 157 12.82 6.49 2.76
N TYR A 158 11.71 7.05 2.26
CA TYR A 158 11.22 6.83 0.90
C TYR A 158 12.17 7.40 -0.16
N TYR A 159 12.80 8.56 0.09
CA TYR A 159 13.85 9.11 -0.77
C TYR A 159 15.02 8.14 -0.92
N PHE A 160 15.59 7.65 0.17
CA PHE A 160 16.69 6.69 0.12
C PHE A 160 16.30 5.33 -0.47
N GLN A 161 15.01 4.98 -0.46
CA GLN A 161 14.48 3.83 -1.16
C GLN A 161 14.31 4.03 -2.68
N GLY A 162 14.63 5.22 -3.21
CA GLY A 162 14.50 5.57 -4.63
C GLY A 162 13.10 6.02 -5.03
N GLY A 163 12.27 6.39 -4.06
CA GLY A 163 10.85 6.69 -4.26
C GLY A 163 10.54 7.93 -5.10
N TYR A 164 11.53 8.83 -5.27
CA TYR A 164 11.43 10.05 -6.09
C TYR A 164 12.38 10.05 -7.30
N GLY A 165 12.88 8.87 -7.70
CA GLY A 165 13.96 8.74 -8.68
C GLY A 165 15.35 8.86 -8.02
N GLU A 166 16.39 8.56 -8.78
CA GLU A 166 17.78 8.71 -8.32
C GLU A 166 18.34 10.08 -8.71
N LEU A 167 19.34 10.54 -7.95
CA LEU A 167 20.10 11.73 -8.29
C LEU A 167 21.13 11.35 -9.36
N GLU A 168 20.91 11.79 -10.60
CA GLU A 168 21.76 11.43 -11.73
C GLU A 168 22.97 12.36 -11.81
N THR A 169 24.18 11.81 -11.61
CA THR A 169 25.41 12.56 -11.85
C THR A 169 25.72 12.62 -13.35
N ARG A 170 25.86 13.85 -13.86
CA ARG A 170 26.19 14.15 -15.25
C ARG A 170 27.70 14.28 -15.43
N GLU A 171 28.20 13.86 -16.59
CA GLU A 171 29.61 14.05 -16.95
C GLU A 171 29.89 15.53 -17.22
N VAL A 172 31.00 16.02 -16.67
CA VAL A 172 31.44 17.40 -16.82
C VAL A 172 32.85 17.42 -17.42
N ALA A 173 33.08 18.33 -18.37
CA ALA A 173 34.34 18.51 -19.07
C ALA A 173 35.06 19.81 -18.67
N GLY A 174 34.31 20.83 -18.25
CA GLY A 174 34.85 22.14 -17.91
C GLY A 174 35.31 22.26 -16.46
N ARG A 175 35.98 23.39 -16.19
CA ARG A 175 36.38 23.80 -14.84
C ARG A 175 35.37 24.82 -14.32
N LEU A 176 34.85 24.58 -13.12
CA LEU A 176 33.82 25.41 -12.50
C LEU A 176 34.43 26.62 -11.79
N SER A 177 33.83 27.79 -11.97
CA SER A 177 34.05 28.97 -11.15
C SER A 177 32.72 29.45 -10.57
N VAL A 178 32.71 29.76 -9.28
CA VAL A 178 31.53 30.27 -8.58
C VAL A 178 31.91 31.51 -7.80
N ARG A 179 31.17 32.60 -8.00
CA ARG A 179 31.39 33.89 -7.34
C ARG A 179 30.07 34.43 -6.81
N GLU A 180 30.12 35.13 -5.70
CA GLU A 180 28.95 35.85 -5.18
C GLU A 180 28.66 37.09 -6.04
N GLY A 181 27.44 37.21 -6.53
CA GLY A 181 26.95 38.35 -7.29
C GLY A 181 26.52 39.52 -6.40
N ALA A 182 26.18 40.65 -7.02
CA ALA A 182 25.80 41.86 -6.30
C ALA A 182 24.50 41.72 -5.46
N ASP A 183 23.64 40.78 -5.83
CA ASP A 183 22.33 40.54 -5.21
C ASP A 183 22.32 39.29 -4.30
N GLY A 184 23.49 38.74 -3.97
CA GLY A 184 23.63 37.50 -3.19
C GLY A 184 23.42 36.21 -3.99
N ALA A 185 22.95 36.31 -5.24
CA ALA A 185 22.91 35.18 -6.17
C ALA A 185 24.32 34.74 -6.58
N LEU A 186 24.53 33.43 -6.70
CA LEU A 186 25.81 32.86 -7.13
C LEU A 186 25.90 32.87 -8.65
N VAL A 187 26.96 33.47 -9.19
CA VAL A 187 27.30 33.43 -10.61
C VAL A 187 28.17 32.21 -10.84
N ILE A 188 27.67 31.30 -11.67
CA ILE A 188 28.28 30.01 -11.96
C ILE A 188 28.78 30.03 -13.41
N ASP A 189 30.06 29.76 -13.61
CA ASP A 189 30.69 29.70 -14.94
C ASP A 189 31.45 28.37 -15.09
N SER A 190 31.27 27.67 -16.21
CA SER A 190 32.11 26.57 -16.66
C SER A 190 32.91 26.98 -17.90
N THR A 191 34.16 26.50 -17.99
CA THR A 191 34.99 26.68 -19.18
C THR A 191 34.52 25.87 -20.40
N ALA A 192 33.56 24.94 -20.23
CA ALA A 192 32.96 24.14 -21.29
C ALA A 192 31.43 24.33 -21.34
N GLU A 193 30.77 23.80 -22.37
CA GLU A 193 29.31 23.84 -22.51
C GLU A 193 28.62 22.70 -21.71
N ASP A 194 29.01 22.49 -20.45
CA ASP A 194 28.54 21.36 -19.62
C ASP A 194 27.03 21.35 -19.38
N PHE A 195 26.38 22.51 -19.47
CA PHE A 195 24.94 22.68 -19.25
C PHE A 195 24.13 22.69 -20.56
N GLY A 196 24.79 22.56 -21.71
CA GLY A 196 24.15 22.70 -23.02
C GLY A 196 23.04 21.68 -23.29
N GLU A 197 23.23 20.42 -22.88
CA GLU A 197 22.21 19.37 -23.03
C GLU A 197 20.97 19.64 -22.17
N VAL A 198 21.19 20.00 -20.91
CA VAL A 198 20.10 20.29 -19.96
C VAL A 198 19.33 21.55 -20.37
N LEU A 199 20.02 22.58 -20.86
CA LEU A 199 19.36 23.76 -21.41
C LEU A 199 18.42 23.38 -22.58
N GLN A 200 18.78 22.41 -23.41
CA GLN A 200 17.88 21.93 -24.47
C GLN A 200 16.63 21.25 -23.89
N VAL A 201 16.78 20.47 -22.82
CA VAL A 201 15.65 19.84 -22.11
C VAL A 201 14.70 20.89 -21.53
N VAL A 202 15.25 21.92 -20.87
CA VAL A 202 14.47 23.04 -20.33
C VAL A 202 13.77 23.81 -21.45
N LYS A 203 14.46 24.11 -22.56
CA LYS A 203 13.83 24.75 -23.72
C LYS A 203 12.75 23.89 -24.36
N GLN A 204 12.91 22.58 -24.33
CA GLN A 204 11.89 21.66 -24.82
C GLN A 204 10.63 21.68 -23.95
N SER A 205 10.75 21.89 -22.63
CA SER A 205 9.57 21.99 -21.75
C SER A 205 8.74 23.25 -22.05
N LEU A 206 9.37 24.36 -22.45
CA LEU A 206 8.68 25.59 -22.84
C LEU A 206 7.69 25.39 -23.99
N TYR A 207 7.99 24.51 -24.96
CA TYR A 207 7.02 24.15 -26.01
C TYR A 207 5.80 23.43 -25.43
N GLY A 208 6.02 22.53 -24.46
CA GLY A 208 4.93 21.87 -23.76
C GLY A 208 4.06 22.86 -22.98
N ASP A 209 4.67 23.85 -22.35
CA ASP A 209 3.97 24.89 -21.59
C ASP A 209 3.14 25.80 -22.52
N ALA A 210 3.70 26.16 -23.68
CA ALA A 210 3.00 26.90 -24.73
C ALA A 210 1.76 26.11 -25.22
N ASP A 211 1.87 24.80 -25.42
CA ASP A 211 0.74 23.96 -25.80
C ASP A 211 -0.34 23.89 -24.71
N ARG A 212 0.04 23.79 -23.43
CA ARG A 212 -0.92 23.86 -22.30
C ARG A 212 -1.67 25.19 -22.28
N LEU A 213 -0.99 26.31 -22.52
CA LEU A 213 -1.61 27.63 -22.62
C LEU A 213 -2.58 27.72 -23.81
N ARG A 214 -2.26 27.13 -24.96
CA ARG A 214 -3.18 27.04 -26.10
C ARG A 214 -4.42 26.22 -25.80
N GLU A 215 -4.29 25.10 -25.09
CA GLU A 215 -5.45 24.33 -24.64
C GLU A 215 -6.34 25.14 -23.68
N GLN A 216 -5.74 25.93 -22.79
CA GLN A 216 -6.48 26.87 -21.94
C GLN A 216 -7.17 27.97 -22.77
N ALA A 217 -6.49 28.53 -23.76
CA ALA A 217 -7.05 29.52 -24.67
C ALA A 217 -8.21 28.93 -25.48
N ALA A 218 -8.12 27.68 -25.94
CA ALA A 218 -9.21 26.97 -26.62
C ALA A 218 -10.45 26.79 -25.71
N ARG A 219 -10.25 26.58 -24.40
CA ARG A 219 -11.35 26.58 -23.41
C ARG A 219 -11.98 27.97 -23.25
N GLN A 220 -11.18 29.03 -23.21
CA GLN A 220 -11.69 30.40 -23.21
C GLN A 220 -12.44 30.73 -24.50
N GLN A 221 -11.96 30.27 -25.66
CA GLN A 221 -12.64 30.43 -26.94
C GLN A 221 -14.05 29.81 -26.94
N ASN A 222 -14.22 28.66 -26.30
CA ASN A 222 -15.55 28.08 -26.09
C ASN A 222 -16.43 28.95 -25.20
N ALA A 223 -15.87 29.56 -24.14
CA ALA A 223 -16.60 30.48 -23.28
C ALA A 223 -17.04 31.74 -24.04
N VAL A 224 -16.15 32.33 -24.84
CA VAL A 224 -16.44 33.45 -25.75
C VAL A 224 -17.65 33.12 -26.64
N ARG A 225 -17.62 31.96 -27.30
CA ARG A 225 -18.73 31.52 -28.15
C ARG A 225 -20.04 31.39 -27.37
N VAL A 226 -20.01 30.76 -26.19
CA VAL A 226 -21.21 30.56 -25.35
C VAL A 226 -21.78 31.89 -24.86
N TYR A 227 -20.93 32.82 -24.41
CA TYR A 227 -21.40 34.13 -23.96
C TYR A 227 -21.95 34.97 -25.11
N GLY A 228 -21.35 34.89 -26.30
CA GLY A 228 -21.87 35.53 -27.51
C GLY A 228 -23.23 34.96 -27.93
N GLU A 229 -23.38 33.63 -27.94
CA GLU A 229 -24.67 32.97 -28.22
C GLU A 229 -25.75 33.38 -27.19
N ARG A 230 -25.40 33.46 -25.90
CA ARG A 230 -26.31 33.89 -24.82
C ARG A 230 -26.66 35.37 -24.90
N ALA A 231 -25.72 36.23 -25.29
CA ALA A 231 -25.97 37.64 -25.52
C ALA A 231 -26.95 37.84 -26.69
N ALA A 232 -26.78 37.08 -27.77
CA ALA A 232 -27.68 37.11 -28.92
C ALA A 232 -29.10 36.61 -28.58
N ALA A 233 -29.23 35.67 -27.63
CA ALA A 233 -30.51 35.13 -27.18
C ALA A 233 -31.17 35.92 -26.02
N ALA A 234 -30.50 36.93 -25.45
CA ALA A 234 -31.01 37.67 -24.30
C ALA A 234 -32.09 38.69 -24.72
N GLU A 235 -33.28 38.58 -24.14
CA GLU A 235 -34.40 39.50 -24.41
C GLU A 235 -34.28 40.83 -23.65
N ALA A 236 -33.67 40.82 -22.46
CA ALA A 236 -33.44 42.02 -21.64
C ALA A 236 -32.09 42.65 -21.96
N GLU A 237 -32.08 43.97 -22.21
CA GLU A 237 -30.88 44.72 -22.58
C GLU A 237 -29.77 44.63 -21.53
N GLU A 238 -30.14 44.67 -20.25
CA GLU A 238 -29.22 44.53 -19.12
C GLU A 238 -28.57 43.13 -19.09
N ALA A 239 -29.35 42.07 -19.35
CA ALA A 239 -28.84 40.71 -19.43
C ALA A 239 -27.91 40.54 -20.64
N ARG A 240 -28.22 41.17 -21.78
CA ARG A 240 -27.36 41.18 -22.97
C ARG A 240 -26.03 41.87 -22.70
N ALA A 241 -26.05 43.06 -22.09
CA ALA A 241 -24.85 43.81 -21.73
C ALA A 241 -23.93 43.00 -20.80
N ALA A 242 -24.49 42.34 -19.78
CA ALA A 242 -23.71 41.50 -18.86
C ALA A 242 -23.08 40.27 -19.54
N GLN A 243 -23.72 39.69 -20.56
CA GLN A 243 -23.11 38.59 -21.33
C GLN A 243 -21.99 39.08 -22.26
N LEU A 244 -22.17 40.24 -22.89
CA LEU A 244 -21.12 40.85 -23.73
C LEU A 244 -19.88 41.24 -22.92
N GLU A 245 -20.05 41.72 -21.68
CA GLU A 245 -18.93 42.00 -20.78
C GLU A 245 -18.15 40.71 -20.43
N ARG A 246 -18.86 39.62 -20.11
CA ARG A 246 -18.24 38.31 -19.87
C ARG A 246 -17.56 37.75 -21.12
N GLN A 247 -18.15 37.96 -22.29
CA GLN A 247 -17.55 37.58 -23.56
C GLN A 247 -16.24 38.34 -23.77
N ALA A 248 -16.23 39.67 -23.62
CA ALA A 248 -15.04 40.50 -23.78
C ALA A 248 -13.93 40.10 -22.80
N ALA A 249 -14.26 39.85 -21.54
CA ALA A 249 -13.29 39.36 -20.55
C ALA A 249 -12.71 37.98 -20.91
N ALA A 250 -13.53 37.09 -21.49
CA ALA A 250 -13.06 35.79 -21.97
C ALA A 250 -12.19 35.91 -23.23
N GLU A 251 -12.47 36.88 -24.11
CA GLU A 251 -11.65 37.19 -25.28
C GLU A 251 -10.28 37.74 -24.87
N GLU A 252 -10.25 38.71 -23.95
CA GLU A 252 -9.01 39.27 -23.39
C GLU A 252 -8.15 38.17 -22.76
N LYS A 253 -8.77 37.29 -21.95
CA LYS A 253 -8.06 36.17 -21.32
C LYS A 253 -7.53 35.16 -22.35
N ARG A 254 -8.31 34.85 -23.39
CA ARG A 254 -7.87 33.97 -24.49
C ARG A 254 -6.64 34.58 -25.19
N ASP A 255 -6.71 35.85 -25.54
CA ASP A 255 -5.66 36.52 -26.31
C ASP A 255 -4.38 36.67 -25.49
N ALA A 256 -4.51 36.95 -24.19
CA ALA A 256 -3.38 36.94 -23.26
C ALA A 256 -2.68 35.56 -23.21
N LEU A 257 -3.45 34.47 -23.08
CA LEU A 257 -2.91 33.10 -23.06
C LEU A 257 -2.21 32.73 -24.38
N LEU A 258 -2.75 33.15 -25.53
CA LEU A 258 -2.12 32.91 -26.83
C LEU A 258 -0.83 33.72 -26.98
N ALA A 259 -0.83 34.99 -26.58
CA ALA A 259 0.36 35.84 -26.64
C ALA A 259 1.47 35.30 -25.73
N GLU A 260 1.12 34.79 -24.55
CA GLU A 260 2.07 34.13 -23.64
C GLU A 260 2.63 32.83 -24.25
N ALA A 261 1.78 32.00 -24.87
CA ALA A 261 2.23 30.79 -25.57
C ALA A 261 3.20 31.11 -26.72
N GLU A 262 2.90 32.11 -27.54
CA GLU A 262 3.79 32.56 -28.63
C GLU A 262 5.11 33.09 -28.08
N ALA A 263 5.10 33.81 -26.95
CA ALA A 263 6.30 34.29 -26.30
C ALA A 263 7.19 33.15 -25.77
N LEU A 264 6.60 32.09 -25.20
CA LEU A 264 7.34 30.90 -24.74
C LEU A 264 8.02 30.17 -25.91
N GLU A 265 7.34 30.00 -27.04
CA GLU A 265 7.94 29.36 -28.23
C GLU A 265 9.07 30.18 -28.83
N ALA A 266 8.87 31.50 -28.98
CA ALA A 266 9.91 32.38 -29.49
C ALA A 266 11.17 32.33 -28.58
N ARG A 267 10.97 32.21 -27.26
CA ARG A 267 12.06 32.04 -26.29
C ARG A 267 12.75 30.68 -26.47
N ALA A 268 11.98 29.61 -26.62
CA ALA A 268 12.49 28.25 -26.86
C ALA A 268 13.31 28.13 -28.16
N GLU A 269 12.90 28.83 -29.24
CA GLU A 269 13.60 28.84 -30.53
C GLU A 269 14.95 29.58 -30.49
N THR A 270 15.15 30.46 -29.52
CA THR A 270 16.36 31.27 -29.44
C THR A 270 17.53 30.38 -29.03
N ALA A 271 18.48 30.10 -29.94
CA ALA A 271 19.54 29.11 -29.70
C ALA A 271 20.58 29.50 -28.62
N GLY A 272 20.73 30.79 -28.32
CA GLY A 272 21.63 31.33 -27.30
C GLY A 272 20.87 32.20 -26.31
N GLY A 273 21.20 32.12 -25.03
CA GLY A 273 20.51 32.85 -23.98
C GLY A 273 20.49 32.07 -22.67
N THR A 274 19.91 32.69 -21.67
CA THR A 274 19.69 32.09 -20.36
C THR A 274 18.20 31.79 -20.19
N GLU A 275 17.89 30.72 -19.46
CA GLU A 275 16.52 30.36 -19.11
C GLU A 275 16.37 30.31 -17.59
N PRO A 276 15.37 31.00 -17.01
CA PRO A 276 15.06 30.85 -15.60
C PRO A 276 14.54 29.44 -15.33
N LEU A 277 14.83 28.94 -14.14
CA LEU A 277 14.37 27.65 -13.65
C LEU A 277 13.35 27.86 -12.54
N ASP A 278 12.27 27.10 -12.59
CA ASP A 278 11.26 27.02 -11.53
C ASP A 278 11.11 25.58 -11.02
N ASP A 279 10.22 25.40 -10.05
CA ASP A 279 9.97 24.11 -9.40
C ASP A 279 9.32 23.08 -10.37
N GLU A 280 8.81 23.50 -11.55
CA GLU A 280 8.29 22.57 -12.56
C GLU A 280 9.41 21.97 -13.42
N ASN A 281 10.55 22.66 -13.55
CA ASN A 281 11.73 22.16 -14.24
C ASN A 281 12.45 21.07 -13.43
N ILE A 282 13.27 20.26 -14.12
CA ILE A 282 14.17 19.33 -13.43
C ILE A 282 15.15 20.12 -12.56
N SER A 283 15.40 19.65 -11.34
CA SER A 283 16.30 20.33 -10.43
C SER A 283 17.73 20.14 -10.90
N LEU A 284 18.47 21.25 -10.97
CA LEU A 284 19.86 21.30 -11.40
C LEU A 284 20.73 21.63 -10.19
N LEU A 285 21.46 20.62 -9.71
CA LEU A 285 22.22 20.70 -8.46
C LEU A 285 23.71 20.58 -8.75
N ILE A 286 24.52 21.41 -8.13
CA ILE A 286 25.98 21.40 -8.25
C ILE A 286 26.57 21.14 -6.88
N GLU A 287 27.45 20.15 -6.80
CA GLU A 287 28.26 19.85 -5.63
C GLU A 287 29.66 20.40 -5.87
N ALA A 288 30.05 21.46 -5.14
CA ALA A 288 31.34 22.11 -5.26
C ALA A 288 31.69 22.90 -3.99
N GLY A 289 32.99 23.06 -3.69
CA GLY A 289 33.44 23.85 -2.53
C GLY A 289 32.89 23.34 -1.20
N GLY A 290 32.69 22.02 -1.07
CA GLY A 290 32.18 21.39 0.15
C GLY A 290 30.66 21.49 0.36
N GLY A 291 29.92 22.13 -0.56
CA GLY A 291 28.48 22.33 -0.45
C GLY A 291 27.71 22.13 -1.74
N TRP A 292 26.42 22.46 -1.66
CA TRP A 292 25.41 22.23 -2.69
C TRP A 292 24.81 23.54 -3.15
N ILE A 293 24.68 23.68 -4.47
CA ILE A 293 24.16 24.87 -5.13
C ILE A 293 23.02 24.45 -6.07
N ARG A 294 21.87 25.10 -5.96
CA ARG A 294 20.76 24.93 -6.92
C ARG A 294 20.87 25.99 -8.00
N MET A 295 20.80 25.61 -9.27
CA MET A 295 20.70 26.60 -10.34
C MET A 295 19.29 27.19 -10.38
N THR A 296 19.20 28.50 -10.50
CA THR A 296 17.95 29.27 -10.67
C THR A 296 17.83 29.85 -12.08
N GLU A 297 18.93 29.90 -12.81
CA GLU A 297 18.98 30.28 -14.21
C GLU A 297 20.07 29.45 -14.90
N VAL A 298 19.81 28.96 -16.10
CA VAL A 298 20.76 28.11 -16.85
C VAL A 298 21.04 28.68 -18.24
N SER A 299 22.30 28.61 -18.63
CA SER A 299 22.85 28.92 -19.94
C SER A 299 23.70 27.74 -20.41
N ARG A 300 24.31 27.80 -21.61
CA ARG A 300 25.16 26.69 -22.08
C ARG A 300 26.41 26.47 -21.23
N SER A 301 26.97 27.53 -20.66
CA SER A 301 28.27 27.51 -19.99
C SER A 301 28.18 27.92 -18.52
N GLY A 302 27.00 28.00 -17.92
CA GLY A 302 26.84 28.50 -16.56
C GLY A 302 25.45 29.04 -16.29
N GLY A 303 25.33 30.00 -15.38
CA GLY A 303 24.07 30.67 -15.05
C GLY A 303 24.09 31.29 -13.66
N LEU A 304 22.91 31.38 -13.05
CA LEU A 304 22.73 31.84 -11.67
C LEU A 304 22.29 30.67 -10.79
N GLY A 305 22.62 30.76 -9.52
CA GLY A 305 22.17 29.79 -8.52
C GLY A 305 22.14 30.35 -7.11
N GLU A 306 21.71 29.50 -6.20
CA GLU A 306 21.63 29.75 -4.77
C GLU A 306 22.29 28.62 -3.98
N ALA A 307 22.94 28.94 -2.87
CA ALA A 307 23.53 27.95 -1.99
C ALA A 307 22.44 27.26 -1.16
N LEU A 308 22.36 25.93 -1.23
CA LEU A 308 21.47 25.11 -0.39
C LEU A 308 22.14 24.70 0.93
N THR A 309 23.47 24.62 0.92
CA THR A 309 24.34 24.36 2.08
C THR A 309 25.53 25.32 2.05
N GLU A 310 26.33 25.37 3.12
CA GLU A 310 27.52 26.23 3.15
C GLU A 310 28.51 25.82 2.05
N VAL A 311 28.95 26.80 1.26
CA VAL A 311 29.89 26.61 0.15
C VAL A 311 31.09 27.53 0.38
N ASP A 312 32.30 26.97 0.28
CA ASP A 312 33.54 27.72 0.37
C ASP A 312 33.75 28.58 -0.90
N LEU A 313 33.39 29.86 -0.83
CA LEU A 313 33.51 30.83 -1.93
C LEU A 313 34.71 31.78 -1.74
N PRO A 314 35.29 32.31 -2.85
CA PRO A 314 34.98 32.00 -4.23
C PRO A 314 35.62 30.68 -4.70
N ILE A 315 34.97 30.00 -5.63
CA ILE A 315 35.53 28.83 -6.32
C ILE A 315 36.14 29.32 -7.63
N GLU A 316 37.43 29.10 -7.84
CA GLU A 316 38.14 29.55 -9.05
C GLU A 316 38.65 28.36 -9.87
N GLY A 317 37.98 28.09 -11.00
CA GLY A 317 38.41 27.11 -12.00
C GLY A 317 38.77 25.74 -11.43
N THR A 318 37.92 25.16 -10.56
CA THR A 318 38.14 23.82 -10.01
C THR A 318 37.71 22.73 -10.99
N GLY A 319 38.42 21.60 -10.98
CA GLY A 319 37.96 20.37 -11.63
C GLY A 319 37.25 19.40 -10.68
N ASP A 320 37.22 19.74 -9.38
CA ASP A 320 36.58 18.95 -8.34
C ASP A 320 35.18 19.52 -8.08
N TRP A 321 34.25 19.14 -8.94
CA TRP A 321 32.84 19.47 -8.85
C TRP A 321 32.01 18.37 -9.51
N ARG A 322 30.75 18.24 -9.11
CA ARG A 322 29.80 17.32 -9.74
C ARG A 322 28.53 18.07 -10.11
N PHE A 323 27.96 17.70 -11.25
CA PHE A 323 26.67 18.19 -11.71
C PHE A 323 25.66 17.08 -11.59
N HIS A 324 24.54 17.37 -10.92
CA HIS A 324 23.51 16.42 -10.61
C HIS A 324 22.16 16.92 -11.13
N THR A 325 21.36 16.00 -11.65
CA THR A 325 19.99 16.27 -12.11
C THR A 325 19.00 15.31 -11.46
N THR A 326 17.80 15.79 -11.18
CA THR A 326 16.72 14.92 -10.68
C THR A 326 15.86 14.37 -11.82
N GLU A 327 15.35 13.15 -11.67
CA GLU A 327 14.37 12.58 -12.61
C GLU A 327 13.00 13.28 -12.53
N LEU A 328 12.62 13.66 -11.30
CA LEU A 328 11.38 14.38 -11.00
C LEU A 328 11.70 15.82 -10.61
N SER A 329 10.91 16.75 -11.15
CA SER A 329 10.96 18.16 -10.74
C SER A 329 10.48 18.34 -9.31
N GLU A 330 10.89 19.42 -8.66
CA GLU A 330 10.53 19.69 -7.25
C GLU A 330 9.01 19.69 -7.03
N ALA A 331 8.22 20.27 -7.94
CA ALA A 331 6.76 20.26 -7.91
C ALA A 331 6.12 18.86 -8.00
N ARG A 332 6.86 17.84 -8.44
CA ARG A 332 6.37 16.44 -8.61
C ARG A 332 6.84 15.49 -7.51
N ARG A 333 7.54 16.00 -6.49
CA ARG A 333 8.00 15.23 -5.32
C ARG A 333 7.62 15.95 -4.04
N ALA A 334 7.61 15.23 -2.93
CA ALA A 334 7.29 15.80 -1.61
C ALA A 334 8.55 16.27 -0.84
N VAL A 335 9.73 15.89 -1.32
CA VAL A 335 11.03 16.28 -0.76
C VAL A 335 11.53 17.47 -1.57
N SER A 336 11.98 18.55 -0.92
CA SER A 336 12.49 19.76 -1.59
C SER A 336 13.95 19.62 -2.05
N ASP A 337 14.44 20.56 -2.88
CA ASP A 337 15.86 20.61 -3.25
C ASP A 337 16.78 20.80 -2.06
N HIS A 338 16.37 21.65 -1.12
CA HIS A 338 17.05 21.84 0.16
C HIS A 338 17.18 20.52 0.93
N GLN A 339 16.10 19.75 1.04
CA GLN A 339 16.12 18.46 1.72
C GLN A 339 17.04 17.46 1.00
N ILE A 340 17.03 17.39 -0.33
CA ILE A 340 17.98 16.55 -1.07
C ILE A 340 19.42 16.94 -0.72
N ALA A 341 19.76 18.22 -0.77
CA ALA A 341 21.11 18.68 -0.45
C ALA A 341 21.53 18.30 0.99
N TRP A 342 20.65 18.46 1.98
CA TRP A 342 20.93 18.05 3.35
C TRP A 342 21.08 16.54 3.50
N LEU A 343 20.20 15.77 2.86
CA LEU A 343 20.23 14.30 2.90
C LEU A 343 21.48 13.72 2.25
N GLU A 344 21.86 14.23 1.09
CA GLU A 344 23.08 13.81 0.39
C GLU A 344 24.34 14.26 1.14
N THR A 345 24.32 15.43 1.79
CA THR A 345 25.41 15.86 2.69
C THR A 345 25.58 14.88 3.85
N LEU A 346 24.48 14.53 4.55
CA LEU A 346 24.50 13.55 5.65
C LEU A 346 24.94 12.16 5.16
N ALA A 347 24.54 11.76 3.95
CA ALA A 347 24.92 10.49 3.35
C ALA A 347 26.43 10.45 3.03
N ALA A 348 26.98 11.52 2.46
CA ALA A 348 28.40 11.65 2.13
C ALA A 348 29.30 11.61 3.38
N GLU A 349 28.80 12.10 4.52
CA GLU A 349 29.47 12.03 5.82
C GLU A 349 29.43 10.63 6.47
N GLY A 350 28.64 9.71 5.90
CA GLY A 350 28.43 8.38 6.48
C GLY A 350 27.49 8.37 7.69
N ALA A 351 26.69 9.42 7.89
CA ALA A 351 25.71 9.50 8.97
C ALA A 351 24.45 8.65 8.69
N VAL A 352 24.24 8.22 7.45
CA VAL A 352 23.04 7.49 7.02
C VAL A 352 23.26 5.99 7.05
N GLU A 353 22.46 5.28 7.85
CA GLU A 353 22.47 3.82 7.94
C GLU A 353 21.09 3.23 7.64
N ARG A 354 21.05 2.14 6.87
CA ARG A 354 19.82 1.35 6.65
C ARG A 354 19.87 0.07 7.45
N GLY A 355 18.89 -0.10 8.34
CA GLY A 355 18.77 -1.28 9.20
C GLY A 355 17.50 -2.08 8.91
N PHE A 356 17.44 -3.32 9.42
CA PHE A 356 16.22 -4.12 9.37
C PHE A 356 15.15 -3.53 10.31
N ASN A 357 13.96 -3.24 9.79
CA ASN A 357 12.86 -2.69 10.55
C ASN A 357 12.18 -3.77 11.41
N THR A 358 12.74 -4.00 12.60
CA THR A 358 12.11 -4.86 13.61
C THR A 358 10.81 -4.25 14.17
N ARG A 359 10.73 -2.91 14.19
CA ARG A 359 9.59 -2.15 14.72
C ARG A 359 8.29 -2.53 14.02
N PHE A 360 8.34 -2.76 12.71
CA PHE A 360 7.19 -3.22 11.92
C PHE A 360 6.49 -4.45 12.54
N PHE A 361 7.26 -5.41 13.08
CA PHE A 361 6.70 -6.62 13.68
C PHE A 361 6.36 -6.46 15.16
N THR A 362 7.00 -5.54 15.86
CA THR A 362 6.89 -5.42 17.33
C THR A 362 5.98 -4.29 17.80
N ALA A 363 5.78 -3.25 16.98
CA ALA A 363 4.94 -2.11 17.29
C ALA A 363 3.48 -2.35 16.88
N ALA A 364 2.60 -1.54 17.45
CA ALA A 364 1.21 -1.43 17.04
C ALA A 364 1.06 -0.40 15.91
N ASP A 365 -0.18 -0.10 15.54
CA ASP A 365 -0.48 0.80 14.43
C ASP A 365 -0.06 2.26 14.74
N SER A 366 0.34 2.99 13.71
CA SER A 366 0.74 4.41 13.79
C SER A 366 0.17 5.19 12.59
N ARG A 367 0.12 6.51 12.71
CA ARG A 367 -0.15 7.43 11.58
C ARG A 367 1.12 7.83 10.83
N ALA A 368 2.28 7.55 11.40
CA ALA A 368 3.59 7.74 10.76
C ALA A 368 4.07 6.37 10.25
N PRO A 369 4.29 6.19 8.93
CA PRO A 369 4.67 4.90 8.34
C PRO A 369 5.91 4.26 8.96
N GLU A 370 6.92 5.06 9.28
CA GLU A 370 8.19 4.63 9.87
C GLU A 370 8.04 4.09 11.31
N LEU A 371 6.94 4.46 11.98
CA LEU A 371 6.59 3.99 13.32
C LEU A 371 5.53 2.87 13.30
N ALA A 372 4.88 2.63 12.17
CA ALA A 372 3.73 1.74 12.07
C ALA A 372 4.15 0.26 12.15
N GLY A 373 3.40 -0.51 12.95
CA GLY A 373 3.60 -1.95 13.09
C GLY A 373 2.31 -2.77 13.06
N ILE A 374 2.47 -4.06 12.86
CA ILE A 374 1.37 -5.02 12.63
C ILE A 374 0.98 -5.83 13.88
N ARG A 375 1.70 -5.67 15.00
CA ARG A 375 1.53 -6.54 16.17
C ARG A 375 0.10 -6.52 16.69
N GLY A 376 -0.50 -5.34 16.76
CA GLY A 376 -1.89 -5.15 17.17
C GLY A 376 -2.87 -5.94 16.30
N ALA A 377 -2.81 -5.75 14.97
CA ALA A 377 -3.62 -6.51 14.01
C ALA A 377 -3.36 -8.02 14.05
N LEU A 378 -2.10 -8.45 14.18
CA LEU A 378 -1.75 -9.87 14.17
C LEU A 378 -2.36 -10.59 15.38
N VAL A 379 -2.22 -10.01 16.57
CA VAL A 379 -2.79 -10.57 17.80
C VAL A 379 -4.33 -10.46 17.79
N GLY A 380 -4.87 -9.34 17.29
CA GLY A 380 -6.32 -9.17 17.11
C GLY A 380 -6.91 -10.20 16.14
N SER A 381 -6.24 -10.46 15.00
CA SER A 381 -6.61 -11.52 14.05
C SER A 381 -6.55 -12.90 14.70
N PHE A 382 -5.50 -13.19 15.47
CA PHE A 382 -5.39 -14.46 16.18
C PHE A 382 -6.55 -14.69 17.15
N TRP A 383 -6.86 -13.71 18.01
CA TRP A 383 -7.97 -13.81 18.96
C TRP A 383 -9.32 -13.93 18.25
N THR A 384 -9.53 -13.16 17.19
CA THR A 384 -10.76 -13.20 16.39
C THR A 384 -10.96 -14.59 15.79
N MET A 385 -9.93 -15.13 15.15
CA MET A 385 -9.96 -16.46 14.53
C MET A 385 -10.12 -17.58 15.56
N MET A 386 -9.52 -17.43 16.74
CA MET A 386 -9.70 -18.38 17.83
C MET A 386 -11.16 -18.44 18.28
N VAL A 387 -11.81 -17.30 18.49
CA VAL A 387 -13.24 -17.21 18.83
C VAL A 387 -14.09 -17.82 17.72
N THR A 388 -13.83 -17.46 16.46
CA THR A 388 -14.55 -18.01 15.30
C THR A 388 -14.44 -19.53 15.24
N PHE A 389 -13.23 -20.08 15.37
CA PHE A 389 -13.02 -21.52 15.31
C PHE A 389 -13.70 -22.24 16.48
N ALA A 390 -13.53 -21.71 17.70
CA ALA A 390 -14.08 -22.29 18.92
C ALA A 390 -15.60 -22.38 18.91
N LEU A 391 -16.29 -21.49 18.19
CA LEU A 391 -17.75 -21.52 18.05
C LEU A 391 -18.21 -22.23 16.77
N ALA A 392 -17.67 -21.84 15.62
CA ALA A 392 -18.16 -22.30 14.32
C ALA A 392 -17.91 -23.80 14.10
N PHE A 393 -16.75 -24.31 14.53
CA PHE A 393 -16.41 -25.72 14.37
C PHE A 393 -17.36 -26.66 15.13
N PRO A 394 -17.52 -26.57 16.47
CA PRO A 394 -18.40 -27.49 17.19
C PRO A 394 -19.87 -27.32 16.80
N ILE A 395 -20.35 -26.08 16.65
CA ILE A 395 -21.75 -25.83 16.29
C ILE A 395 -22.04 -26.38 14.89
N GLY A 396 -21.15 -26.13 13.92
CA GLY A 396 -21.32 -26.60 12.56
C GLY A 396 -21.28 -28.13 12.45
N VAL A 397 -20.31 -28.77 13.12
CA VAL A 397 -20.15 -30.23 13.11
C VAL A 397 -21.32 -30.92 13.80
N LEU A 398 -21.74 -30.43 14.98
CA LEU A 398 -22.90 -30.99 15.69
C LEU A 398 -24.19 -30.82 14.89
N SER A 399 -24.37 -29.67 14.23
CA SER A 399 -25.52 -29.44 13.35
C SER A 399 -25.51 -30.43 12.17
N ALA A 400 -24.36 -30.67 11.56
CA ALA A 400 -24.23 -31.65 10.49
C ALA A 400 -24.49 -33.09 10.94
N ILE A 401 -23.95 -33.50 12.09
CA ILE A 401 -24.23 -34.81 12.69
C ILE A 401 -25.73 -34.95 12.96
N TYR A 402 -26.36 -33.95 13.57
CA TYR A 402 -27.80 -34.00 13.84
C TYR A 402 -28.61 -34.13 12.54
N LEU A 403 -28.35 -33.29 11.54
CA LEU A 403 -29.10 -33.27 10.28
C LEU A 403 -28.91 -34.55 9.46
N GLU A 404 -27.73 -35.16 9.49
CA GLU A 404 -27.44 -36.34 8.67
C GLU A 404 -27.73 -37.67 9.39
N GLU A 405 -27.44 -37.76 10.68
CA GLU A 405 -27.55 -39.02 11.43
C GLU A 405 -28.85 -39.11 12.24
N PHE A 406 -29.45 -38.01 12.71
CA PHE A 406 -30.58 -38.07 13.66
C PHE A 406 -31.89 -37.48 13.12
N ALA A 407 -31.82 -36.45 12.29
CA ALA A 407 -32.99 -35.70 11.87
C ALA A 407 -33.92 -36.51 10.95
N PRO A 408 -35.24 -36.53 11.21
CA PRO A 408 -36.20 -37.15 10.30
C PRO A 408 -36.34 -36.31 9.02
N LYS A 409 -36.64 -36.97 7.90
CA LYS A 409 -36.94 -36.30 6.63
C LYS A 409 -38.35 -35.71 6.68
N ASN A 410 -38.47 -34.46 7.10
CA ASN A 410 -39.75 -33.74 7.20
C ASN A 410 -39.62 -32.29 6.70
N ARG A 411 -40.75 -31.56 6.65
CA ARG A 411 -40.79 -30.17 6.18
C ARG A 411 -39.93 -29.23 7.01
N PHE A 412 -39.77 -29.50 8.31
CA PHE A 412 -38.96 -28.70 9.22
C PHE A 412 -37.46 -28.85 8.96
N THR A 413 -36.98 -30.08 8.82
CA THR A 413 -35.59 -30.37 8.42
C THR A 413 -35.30 -29.74 7.05
N ASN A 414 -36.20 -29.90 6.07
CA ASN A 414 -36.05 -29.26 4.77
C ASN A 414 -35.98 -27.71 4.86
N PHE A 415 -36.80 -27.10 5.74
CA PHE A 415 -36.73 -25.66 5.98
C PHE A 415 -35.37 -25.23 6.56
N ILE A 416 -34.83 -25.97 7.54
CA ILE A 416 -33.48 -25.70 8.08
C ILE A 416 -32.43 -25.80 6.98
N GLU A 417 -32.46 -26.86 6.17
CA GLU A 417 -31.51 -27.07 5.08
C GLU A 417 -31.53 -25.94 4.05
N VAL A 418 -32.72 -25.48 3.68
CA VAL A 418 -32.89 -24.33 2.76
C VAL A 418 -32.30 -23.06 3.38
N ASN A 419 -32.52 -22.80 4.68
CA ASN A 419 -31.97 -21.61 5.33
C ASN A 419 -30.44 -21.65 5.45
N ILE A 420 -29.83 -22.81 5.70
CA ILE A 420 -28.37 -22.97 5.70
C ILE A 420 -27.81 -22.60 4.32
N ASN A 421 -28.41 -23.10 3.24
CA ASN A 421 -27.98 -22.78 1.88
C ASN A 421 -28.21 -21.29 1.54
N ASN A 422 -29.32 -20.72 1.99
CA ASN A 422 -29.60 -19.29 1.79
C ASN A 422 -28.58 -18.41 2.53
N LEU A 423 -28.22 -18.75 3.77
CA LEU A 423 -27.19 -18.03 4.55
C LEU A 423 -25.83 -18.05 3.85
N ALA A 424 -25.45 -19.18 3.23
CA ALA A 424 -24.20 -19.26 2.46
C ALA A 424 -24.16 -18.30 1.25
N ALA A 425 -25.31 -17.82 0.78
CA ALA A 425 -25.41 -16.89 -0.34
C ALA A 425 -25.54 -15.41 0.08
N VAL A 426 -25.62 -15.13 1.38
CA VAL A 426 -25.78 -13.76 1.91
C VAL A 426 -24.45 -12.99 1.75
N PRO A 427 -24.45 -11.76 1.20
CA PRO A 427 -23.25 -10.92 1.12
C PRO A 427 -22.65 -10.64 2.50
N SER A 428 -21.31 -10.66 2.62
CA SER A 428 -20.62 -10.59 3.91
C SER A 428 -20.92 -9.31 4.71
N ILE A 429 -21.15 -8.17 4.03
CA ILE A 429 -21.52 -6.89 4.67
C ILE A 429 -22.79 -6.99 5.53
N VAL A 430 -23.75 -7.84 5.14
CA VAL A 430 -25.03 -8.02 5.86
C VAL A 430 -24.78 -8.65 7.23
N TYR A 431 -23.80 -9.56 7.34
CA TYR A 431 -23.39 -10.12 8.63
C TYR A 431 -22.79 -9.05 9.55
N GLY A 432 -22.06 -8.08 9.00
CA GLY A 432 -21.55 -6.93 9.76
C GLY A 432 -22.66 -6.04 10.32
N LEU A 433 -23.67 -5.72 9.49
CA LEU A 433 -24.86 -4.98 9.93
C LEU A 433 -25.63 -5.73 11.03
N LEU A 434 -25.79 -7.04 10.89
CA LEU A 434 -26.40 -7.89 11.90
C LEU A 434 -25.57 -7.88 13.19
N GLY A 435 -24.25 -7.99 13.08
CA GLY A 435 -23.34 -7.93 14.23
C GLY A 435 -23.45 -6.64 15.01
N LEU A 436 -23.49 -5.50 14.31
CA LEU A 436 -23.71 -4.19 14.91
C LEU A 436 -25.08 -4.13 15.61
N ALA A 437 -26.14 -4.53 14.93
CA ALA A 437 -27.50 -4.44 15.47
C ALA A 437 -27.76 -5.38 16.66
N VAL A 438 -27.18 -6.59 16.64
CA VAL A 438 -27.48 -7.63 17.63
C VAL A 438 -26.38 -7.71 18.68
N PHE A 439 -25.13 -7.95 18.28
CA PHE A 439 -24.06 -8.19 19.25
C PHE A 439 -23.65 -6.90 19.98
N LEU A 440 -23.49 -5.79 19.27
CA LEU A 440 -23.11 -4.53 19.91
C LEU A 440 -24.31 -3.87 20.59
N ASN A 441 -25.40 -3.63 19.86
CA ASN A 441 -26.51 -2.82 20.41
C ASN A 441 -27.41 -3.58 21.39
N VAL A 442 -27.69 -4.88 21.18
CA VAL A 442 -28.58 -5.66 22.06
C VAL A 442 -27.79 -6.35 23.17
N PHE A 443 -26.72 -7.06 22.82
CA PHE A 443 -25.92 -7.83 23.78
C PHE A 443 -24.80 -7.03 24.46
N GLY A 444 -24.52 -5.80 24.01
CA GLY A 444 -23.52 -4.93 24.63
C GLY A 444 -22.08 -5.41 24.45
N VAL A 445 -21.80 -6.22 23.42
CA VAL A 445 -20.42 -6.68 23.14
C VAL A 445 -19.56 -5.46 22.80
N PRO A 446 -18.34 -5.34 23.39
CA PRO A 446 -17.48 -4.19 23.13
C PRO A 446 -17.20 -4.00 21.64
N ARG A 447 -17.29 -2.75 21.19
CA ARG A 447 -16.97 -2.37 19.80
C ARG A 447 -15.50 -2.62 19.52
N SER A 448 -15.17 -3.01 18.29
CA SER A 448 -13.80 -3.27 17.89
C SER A 448 -13.11 -4.40 18.69
N ALA A 449 -13.85 -5.24 19.40
CA ALA A 449 -13.25 -6.37 20.12
C ALA A 449 -13.12 -7.61 19.23
N PRO A 450 -12.06 -8.41 19.38
CA PRO A 450 -11.95 -9.72 18.73
C PRO A 450 -13.14 -10.63 18.95
N LEU A 451 -13.80 -10.54 20.12
CA LEU A 451 -15.04 -11.26 20.42
C LEU A 451 -16.18 -10.87 19.47
N ALA A 452 -16.38 -9.58 19.20
CA ALA A 452 -17.41 -9.11 18.27
C ALA A 452 -17.12 -9.60 16.86
N GLY A 453 -15.88 -9.46 16.40
CA GLY A 453 -15.43 -9.97 15.10
C GLY A 453 -15.63 -11.47 15.00
N GLY A 454 -15.23 -12.21 16.03
CA GLY A 454 -15.32 -13.66 16.09
C GLY A 454 -16.75 -14.18 16.00
N LEU A 455 -17.70 -13.51 16.69
CA LEU A 455 -19.12 -13.83 16.64
C LEU A 455 -19.72 -13.59 15.24
N VAL A 456 -19.40 -12.46 14.61
CA VAL A 456 -19.89 -12.15 13.25
C VAL A 456 -19.34 -13.14 12.23
N LEU A 457 -18.03 -13.41 12.27
CA LEU A 457 -17.40 -14.39 11.39
C LEU A 457 -17.89 -15.81 11.67
N THR A 458 -18.28 -16.13 12.90
CA THR A 458 -18.92 -17.42 13.22
C THR A 458 -20.21 -17.59 12.44
N LEU A 459 -21.10 -16.59 12.43
CA LEU A 459 -22.36 -16.66 11.69
C LEU A 459 -22.14 -16.83 10.20
N MET A 460 -21.13 -16.15 9.64
CA MET A 460 -20.78 -16.23 8.24
C MET A 460 -20.12 -17.57 7.85
N THR A 461 -19.28 -18.14 8.71
CA THR A 461 -18.55 -19.39 8.42
C THR A 461 -19.37 -20.65 8.68
N LEU A 462 -20.39 -20.56 9.53
CA LEU A 462 -21.21 -21.70 9.93
C LEU A 462 -21.79 -22.48 8.74
N PRO A 463 -22.42 -21.85 7.72
CA PRO A 463 -23.02 -22.58 6.60
C PRO A 463 -21.99 -23.41 5.83
N THR A 464 -20.81 -22.85 5.59
CA THR A 464 -19.69 -23.53 4.91
C THR A 464 -19.26 -24.79 5.66
N ILE A 465 -19.11 -24.68 6.99
CA ILE A 465 -18.73 -25.81 7.83
C ILE A 465 -19.83 -26.88 7.84
N ILE A 466 -21.10 -26.48 7.99
CA ILE A 466 -22.23 -27.43 8.03
C ILE A 466 -22.32 -28.21 6.71
N ILE A 467 -22.28 -27.52 5.57
CA ILE A 467 -22.42 -28.14 4.24
C ILE A 467 -21.29 -29.15 3.99
N ALA A 468 -20.05 -28.76 4.28
CA ALA A 468 -18.90 -29.64 4.12
C ALA A 468 -18.94 -30.83 5.09
N ALA A 469 -19.34 -30.61 6.35
CA ALA A 469 -19.45 -31.67 7.34
C ALA A 469 -20.53 -32.69 6.99
N ARG A 470 -21.69 -32.25 6.48
CA ARG A 470 -22.74 -33.16 5.98
C ARG A 470 -22.24 -33.99 4.80
N ALA A 471 -21.57 -33.37 3.84
CA ALA A 471 -21.00 -34.08 2.69
C ALA A 471 -19.99 -35.15 3.13
N ALA A 472 -19.13 -34.84 4.12
CA ALA A 472 -18.15 -35.77 4.67
C ALA A 472 -18.80 -36.94 5.42
N ILE A 473 -19.81 -36.67 6.26
CA ILE A 473 -20.56 -37.71 6.99
C ILE A 473 -21.28 -38.63 6.01
N LYS A 474 -21.93 -38.06 4.99
CA LYS A 474 -22.65 -38.81 3.95
C LYS A 474 -21.74 -39.69 3.10
N ALA A 475 -20.46 -39.32 2.94
CA ALA A 475 -19.49 -40.10 2.19
C ALA A 475 -19.02 -41.38 2.91
N VAL A 476 -19.24 -41.49 4.23
CA VAL A 476 -18.91 -42.72 4.98
C VAL A 476 -19.81 -43.87 4.49
N PRO A 477 -19.26 -45.05 4.15
CA PRO A 477 -20.07 -46.17 3.65
C PRO A 477 -21.18 -46.60 4.63
N PRO A 478 -22.40 -46.94 4.14
CA PRO A 478 -23.49 -47.44 4.99
C PRO A 478 -23.11 -48.71 5.77
N SER A 479 -22.28 -49.57 5.20
CA SER A 479 -21.83 -50.82 5.83
C SER A 479 -21.14 -50.61 7.18
N ILE A 480 -20.45 -49.48 7.39
CA ILE A 480 -19.83 -49.14 8.67
C ILE A 480 -20.90 -48.90 9.75
N ARG A 481 -21.99 -48.24 9.38
CA ARG A 481 -23.13 -47.97 10.30
C ARG A 481 -23.85 -49.27 10.63
N GLU A 482 -24.15 -50.06 9.62
CA GLU A 482 -24.85 -51.34 9.77
C GLU A 482 -24.03 -52.33 10.61
N ALA A 483 -22.71 -52.39 10.41
CA ALA A 483 -21.82 -53.22 11.21
C ALA A 483 -21.79 -52.78 12.69
N ALA A 484 -21.68 -51.48 12.96
CA ALA A 484 -21.70 -50.96 14.33
C ALA A 484 -23.03 -51.28 15.04
N LEU A 485 -24.16 -51.05 14.37
CA LEU A 485 -25.48 -51.39 14.90
C LEU A 485 -25.66 -52.91 15.08
N GLY A 486 -25.12 -53.72 14.15
CA GLY A 486 -25.18 -55.19 14.19
C GLY A 486 -24.44 -55.82 15.37
N VAL A 487 -23.43 -55.14 15.93
CA VAL A 487 -22.73 -55.55 17.15
C VAL A 487 -23.38 -54.97 18.42
N GLY A 488 -24.54 -54.30 18.28
CA GLY A 488 -25.30 -53.75 19.40
C GLY A 488 -24.91 -52.33 19.81
N ALA A 489 -24.10 -51.61 19.03
CA ALA A 489 -23.83 -50.20 19.30
C ALA A 489 -25.11 -49.37 19.12
N SER A 490 -25.32 -48.38 19.98
CA SER A 490 -26.40 -47.40 19.78
C SER A 490 -26.11 -46.51 18.57
N LYS A 491 -27.14 -45.87 18.00
CA LYS A 491 -26.97 -44.89 16.92
C LYS A 491 -25.97 -43.78 17.29
N MET A 492 -25.99 -43.35 18.56
CA MET A 492 -25.06 -42.36 19.10
C MET A 492 -23.62 -42.88 19.11
N GLN A 493 -23.40 -44.12 19.58
CA GLN A 493 -22.08 -44.75 19.54
C GLN A 493 -21.59 -45.00 18.12
N ALA A 494 -22.47 -45.40 17.20
CA ALA A 494 -22.14 -45.56 15.78
C ALA A 494 -21.69 -44.22 15.17
N SER A 495 -22.42 -43.14 15.41
CA SER A 495 -22.08 -41.81 14.88
C SER A 495 -20.77 -41.26 15.48
N PHE A 496 -20.59 -41.29 16.80
CA PHE A 496 -19.41 -40.67 17.44
C PHE A 496 -18.14 -41.52 17.43
N HIS A 497 -18.23 -42.85 17.50
CA HIS A 497 -17.05 -43.71 17.55
C HIS A 497 -16.59 -44.19 16.15
N HIS A 498 -17.49 -44.21 15.17
CA HIS A 498 -17.18 -44.73 13.83
C HIS A 498 -17.34 -43.63 12.77
N VAL A 499 -18.55 -43.12 12.56
CA VAL A 499 -18.83 -42.21 11.44
C VAL A 499 -18.05 -40.90 11.56
N LEU A 500 -18.10 -40.22 12.70
CA LEU A 500 -17.45 -38.93 12.91
C LEU A 500 -15.93 -39.05 12.72
N PRO A 501 -15.20 -39.97 13.38
CA PRO A 501 -13.77 -40.16 13.14
C PRO A 501 -13.41 -40.42 11.67
N LEU A 502 -14.22 -41.21 10.94
CA LEU A 502 -14.01 -41.45 9.51
C LEU A 502 -14.30 -40.21 8.65
N ALA A 503 -15.26 -39.37 9.04
CA ALA A 503 -15.62 -38.14 8.34
C ALA A 503 -14.72 -36.95 8.71
N MET A 504 -13.98 -37.00 9.83
CA MET A 504 -13.14 -35.90 10.34
C MET A 504 -12.21 -35.28 9.29
N PRO A 505 -11.49 -36.06 8.43
CA PRO A 505 -10.63 -35.45 7.42
C PRO A 505 -11.37 -34.57 6.41
N GLY A 506 -12.60 -34.97 6.04
CA GLY A 506 -13.47 -34.20 5.16
C GLY A 506 -14.05 -32.96 5.86
N ILE A 507 -14.52 -33.12 7.10
CA ILE A 507 -14.99 -32.03 7.96
C ILE A 507 -13.91 -30.95 8.11
N LEU A 508 -12.70 -31.36 8.51
CA LEU A 508 -11.57 -30.44 8.72
C LEU A 508 -11.20 -29.70 7.42
N THR A 509 -11.32 -30.33 6.26
CA THR A 509 -11.09 -29.66 4.97
C THR A 509 -12.11 -28.54 4.74
N GLY A 510 -13.39 -28.79 5.02
CA GLY A 510 -14.44 -27.77 4.97
C GLY A 510 -14.21 -26.63 5.97
N THR A 511 -13.81 -26.97 7.19
CA THR A 511 -13.45 -25.99 8.22
C THR A 511 -12.27 -25.13 7.79
N ILE A 512 -11.21 -25.72 7.23
CA ILE A 512 -10.06 -24.98 6.72
C ILE A 512 -10.49 -23.96 5.67
N ILE A 513 -11.34 -24.34 4.72
CA ILE A 513 -11.86 -23.44 3.69
C ILE A 513 -12.68 -22.30 4.32
N GLY A 514 -13.56 -22.61 5.28
CA GLY A 514 -14.36 -21.61 5.99
C GLY A 514 -13.50 -20.61 6.78
N MET A 515 -12.50 -21.10 7.52
CA MET A 515 -11.59 -20.24 8.30
C MET A 515 -10.70 -19.40 7.39
N ALA A 516 -10.19 -19.96 6.29
CA ALA A 516 -9.39 -19.22 5.32
C ALA A 516 -10.19 -18.07 4.69
N ALA A 517 -11.47 -18.29 4.39
CA ALA A 517 -12.37 -17.23 3.93
C ALA A 517 -12.56 -16.15 5.00
N ALA A 518 -12.90 -16.52 6.24
CA ALA A 518 -13.12 -15.57 7.33
C ALA A 518 -11.90 -14.70 7.66
N LEU A 519 -10.69 -15.27 7.58
CA LEU A 519 -9.45 -14.54 7.82
C LEU A 519 -9.23 -13.40 6.80
N GLY A 520 -9.78 -13.53 5.60
CA GLY A 520 -9.71 -12.54 4.54
C GLY A 520 -10.88 -11.54 4.52
N GLU A 521 -11.84 -11.65 5.44
CA GLU A 521 -13.01 -10.76 5.44
C GLU A 521 -12.71 -9.40 6.06
N THR A 522 -13.02 -8.34 5.32
CA THR A 522 -12.91 -6.94 5.76
C THR A 522 -14.28 -6.31 6.03
N ALA A 523 -15.19 -6.46 5.07
CA ALA A 523 -16.49 -5.79 5.04
C ALA A 523 -17.31 -5.94 6.34
N PRO A 524 -17.58 -7.16 6.85
CA PRO A 524 -18.35 -7.29 8.09
C PRO A 524 -17.64 -6.68 9.31
N LEU A 525 -16.31 -6.69 9.34
CA LEU A 525 -15.51 -6.23 10.48
C LEU A 525 -15.41 -4.70 10.56
N ILE A 526 -15.35 -4.03 9.41
CA ILE A 526 -15.44 -2.56 9.34
C ILE A 526 -16.76 -2.08 9.94
N MET A 527 -17.89 -2.76 9.66
CA MET A 527 -19.21 -2.37 10.15
C MET A 527 -19.34 -2.39 11.68
N ILE A 528 -18.64 -3.32 12.34
CA ILE A 528 -18.63 -3.42 13.81
C ILE A 528 -17.50 -2.59 14.46
N GLY A 529 -16.84 -1.72 13.68
CA GLY A 529 -15.91 -0.72 14.17
C GLY A 529 -14.45 -1.17 14.31
N MET A 530 -14.04 -2.29 13.70
CA MET A 530 -12.64 -2.75 13.73
C MET A 530 -11.66 -1.89 12.91
N VAL A 531 -12.17 -0.87 12.23
CA VAL A 531 -11.39 0.11 11.45
C VAL A 531 -10.79 1.23 12.33
N ALA A 532 -11.07 1.22 13.64
CA ALA A 532 -10.54 2.22 14.57
C ALA A 532 -8.99 2.18 14.65
N PHE A 533 -8.40 3.34 14.90
CA PHE A 533 -6.97 3.45 15.21
C PHE A 533 -6.68 2.94 16.61
N ILE A 534 -5.93 1.85 16.70
CA ILE A 534 -5.67 1.13 17.95
C ILE A 534 -4.15 1.02 18.13
N VAL A 535 -3.66 1.76 19.11
CA VAL A 535 -2.22 1.93 19.41
C VAL A 535 -1.71 0.87 20.40
N GLU A 536 -2.60 0.13 21.05
CA GLU A 536 -2.23 -0.91 22.02
C GLU A 536 -2.42 -2.32 21.44
N THR A 537 -1.57 -3.25 21.85
CA THR A 537 -1.74 -4.66 21.49
C THR A 537 -2.78 -5.30 22.41
N PRO A 538 -3.83 -5.95 21.87
CA PRO A 538 -4.88 -6.55 22.71
C PRO A 538 -4.34 -7.71 23.56
N GLY A 539 -4.59 -7.65 24.86
CA GLY A 539 -4.25 -8.72 25.82
C GLY A 539 -5.34 -9.79 25.94
N SER A 540 -6.58 -9.45 25.61
CA SER A 540 -7.77 -10.31 25.73
C SER A 540 -8.68 -10.24 24.50
N ILE A 541 -9.65 -11.16 24.43
CA ILE A 541 -10.67 -11.19 23.37
C ILE A 541 -11.69 -10.02 23.46
N THR A 542 -11.75 -9.31 24.58
CA THR A 542 -12.67 -8.19 24.80
C THR A 542 -12.01 -6.83 24.66
N ASP A 543 -10.67 -6.80 24.60
CA ASP A 543 -9.93 -5.56 24.41
C ASP A 543 -10.16 -5.02 23.01
N SER A 544 -10.07 -3.70 22.84
CA SER A 544 -10.09 -3.08 21.52
C SER A 544 -8.94 -3.62 20.67
N ALA A 545 -9.27 -4.15 19.49
CA ALA A 545 -8.31 -4.63 18.51
C ALA A 545 -8.73 -4.25 17.09
N THR A 546 -7.75 -4.24 16.19
CA THR A 546 -8.00 -4.35 14.75
C THR A 546 -7.56 -5.73 14.28
N VAL A 547 -7.79 -6.05 13.02
CA VAL A 547 -7.35 -7.29 12.38
C VAL A 547 -6.55 -6.97 11.13
N LEU A 548 -5.65 -7.86 10.75
CA LEU A 548 -4.78 -7.72 9.57
C LEU A 548 -5.52 -7.23 8.32
N PRO A 549 -6.63 -7.84 7.86
CA PRO A 549 -7.28 -7.40 6.62
C PRO A 549 -7.85 -5.98 6.71
N VAL A 550 -8.33 -5.55 7.89
CA VAL A 550 -8.86 -4.20 8.11
C VAL A 550 -7.72 -3.18 8.23
N GLN A 551 -6.61 -3.53 8.87
CA GLN A 551 -5.44 -2.68 8.96
C GLN A 551 -4.79 -2.47 7.58
N ILE A 552 -4.70 -3.53 6.75
CA ILE A 552 -4.24 -3.43 5.35
C ILE A 552 -5.12 -2.47 4.56
N PHE A 553 -6.45 -2.61 4.68
CA PHE A 553 -7.39 -1.70 4.02
C PHE A 553 -7.16 -0.25 4.44
N ARG A 554 -6.97 0.01 5.74
CA ARG A 554 -6.75 1.37 6.24
C ARG A 554 -5.40 1.96 5.79
N TRP A 555 -4.34 1.16 5.78
CA TRP A 555 -3.03 1.62 5.30
C TRP A 555 -3.05 1.95 3.82
N TYR A 556 -3.83 1.23 3.01
CA TYR A 556 -3.99 1.56 1.60
C TYR A 556 -4.72 2.90 1.36
N ASP A 557 -5.59 3.31 2.28
CA ASP A 557 -6.31 4.59 2.20
C ASP A 557 -5.47 5.80 2.66
N PHE A 558 -4.28 5.59 3.23
CA PHE A 558 -3.42 6.69 3.65
C PHE A 558 -2.63 7.32 2.49
N PRO A 559 -2.48 8.66 2.46
CA PRO A 559 -1.80 9.35 1.36
C PRO A 559 -0.27 9.24 1.40
N GLU A 560 0.33 8.93 2.55
CA GLU A 560 1.78 8.85 2.70
C GLU A 560 2.37 7.64 1.94
N PRO A 561 3.39 7.83 1.07
CA PRO A 561 3.94 6.76 0.23
C PRO A 561 4.42 5.54 1.01
N GLY A 562 4.98 5.72 2.23
CA GLY A 562 5.47 4.60 3.02
C GLY A 562 4.40 3.61 3.46
N PHE A 563 3.11 4.00 3.51
CA PHE A 563 2.05 3.06 3.84
C PHE A 563 1.82 2.01 2.75
N GLU A 564 2.17 2.29 1.49
CA GLU A 564 2.05 1.30 0.41
C GLU A 564 2.94 0.08 0.68
N ALA A 565 4.21 0.31 1.03
CA ALA A 565 5.14 -0.75 1.38
C ALA A 565 4.67 -1.51 2.63
N ARG A 566 4.16 -0.79 3.64
CA ARG A 566 3.72 -1.36 4.92
C ARG A 566 2.47 -2.23 4.72
N ALA A 567 1.53 -1.79 3.88
CA ALA A 567 0.37 -2.56 3.46
C ALA A 567 0.79 -3.84 2.70
N ALA A 568 1.73 -3.73 1.76
CA ALA A 568 2.25 -4.89 1.05
C ALA A 568 2.91 -5.92 1.99
N ALA A 569 3.70 -5.46 2.96
CA ALA A 569 4.30 -6.33 3.97
C ALA A 569 3.27 -6.95 4.91
N ALA A 570 2.21 -6.22 5.30
CA ALA A 570 1.11 -6.79 6.06
C ALA A 570 0.35 -7.86 5.26
N ILE A 571 0.17 -7.70 3.94
CA ILE A 571 -0.37 -8.75 3.06
C ILE A 571 0.54 -9.99 3.09
N CYS A 572 1.87 -9.82 2.98
CA CYS A 572 2.81 -10.95 3.10
C CYS A 572 2.67 -11.66 4.45
N VAL A 573 2.50 -10.92 5.55
CA VAL A 573 2.29 -11.51 6.88
C VAL A 573 0.94 -12.21 6.97
N LEU A 574 -0.13 -11.62 6.43
CA LEU A 574 -1.46 -12.25 6.38
C LEU A 574 -1.43 -13.57 5.59
N LEU A 575 -0.76 -13.59 4.43
CA LEU A 575 -0.58 -14.80 3.63
C LEU A 575 0.25 -15.84 4.38
N THR A 576 1.32 -15.42 5.05
CA THR A 576 2.15 -16.32 5.87
C THR A 576 1.35 -16.90 7.04
N PHE A 577 0.55 -16.07 7.72
CA PHE A 577 -0.35 -16.49 8.80
C PHE A 577 -1.40 -17.49 8.29
N LEU A 578 -2.02 -17.21 7.13
CA LEU A 578 -2.97 -18.11 6.49
C LEU A 578 -2.33 -19.45 6.11
N VAL A 579 -1.13 -19.44 5.53
CA VAL A 579 -0.39 -20.66 5.18
C VAL A 579 -0.01 -21.44 6.44
N ALA A 580 0.48 -20.77 7.49
CA ALA A 580 0.83 -21.41 8.75
C ALA A 580 -0.39 -22.05 9.44
N MET A 581 -1.51 -21.33 9.49
CA MET A 581 -2.78 -21.84 10.02
C MET A 581 -3.27 -23.06 9.21
N ASN A 582 -3.26 -22.97 7.88
CA ASN A 582 -3.67 -24.07 7.01
C ASN A 582 -2.74 -25.29 7.13
N ALA A 583 -1.43 -25.06 7.22
CA ALA A 583 -0.44 -26.11 7.43
C ALA A 583 -0.67 -26.84 8.76
N LEU A 584 -0.91 -26.10 9.84
CA LEU A 584 -1.26 -26.66 11.15
C LEU A 584 -2.55 -27.49 11.07
N ALA A 585 -3.58 -26.98 10.41
CA ALA A 585 -4.84 -27.69 10.26
C ALA A 585 -4.70 -28.97 9.40
N ILE A 586 -3.90 -28.94 8.33
CA ILE A 586 -3.57 -30.13 7.51
C ILE A 586 -2.73 -31.13 8.31
N PHE A 587 -1.81 -30.67 9.14
CA PHE A 587 -1.04 -31.53 10.03
C PHE A 587 -1.95 -32.26 11.03
N LEU A 588 -2.88 -31.52 11.67
CA LEU A 588 -3.92 -32.10 12.52
C LEU A 588 -4.78 -33.11 11.74
N ARG A 589 -5.20 -32.77 10.51
CA ARG A 589 -5.95 -33.67 9.62
C ARG A 589 -5.22 -34.99 9.38
N LYS A 590 -3.94 -34.94 9.01
CA LYS A 590 -3.12 -36.15 8.77
C LYS A 590 -3.00 -37.03 10.02
N ARG A 591 -2.93 -36.42 11.21
CA ARG A 591 -2.89 -37.17 12.48
C ARG A 591 -4.20 -37.89 12.78
N PHE A 592 -5.34 -37.33 12.37
CA PHE A 592 -6.67 -37.94 12.54
C PHE A 592 -7.10 -38.84 11.37
N GLU A 593 -6.33 -38.92 10.29
CA GLU A 593 -6.62 -39.77 9.13
C GLU A 593 -6.51 -41.25 9.50
N ARG A 594 -7.64 -41.91 9.75
CA ARG A 594 -7.75 -43.37 9.83
C ARG A 594 -8.17 -43.89 8.46
N ARG A 595 -7.28 -44.62 7.80
CA ARG A 595 -7.57 -45.27 6.51
C ARG A 595 -8.41 -46.52 6.75
N TRP A 596 -9.45 -46.68 5.93
CA TRP A 596 -10.35 -47.84 5.90
C TRP A 596 -10.23 -48.53 4.55
#